data_AF-A0A7U7W587-F1
#
_entry.id   AF-A0A7U7W587-F1
#
_cell.length_a   1.000
_cell.length_b   1.000
_cell.length_c   1.000
_cell.angle_alpha   90.00
_cell.angle_beta   90.00
_cell.angle_gamma   90.00
#
_symmetry.space_group_name_H-M   'P 1'
#
loop_
_entity.id
_entity.type
_entity.pdbx_description
1 polymer ?
#
loop_
_entity_poly.entity_id
_entity_poly.type
_entity_poly.pdbx_seq_one_letter_code
_entity_poly.pdbx_strand_id
1 'polypeptide(L)'
;MKNFFNSLQDKEFIFAPQCYKTCNGGCCHNIHAQYFKFNKSSAVILPMLEVEYLSLKQAGNTYLENGKVNTFTLKNGKKINAYFAKCDLNGLCNPHSLRPLICKLYPYYPQVDYDGNFLGVKPCALFDIFYKDAQKHYCTITHRKNDEFLKEFEQSTQVLRKEPIMIFVFKVLEVVEETLKQYTYDHYGKVIYLEELTHEEKFDFFAFQEINSMTMQAYRNEKFIDKIQDIYDNLEMRYQEHFTKYFND
;
A
#
# COMPACT_ATOMS: atom_id res chain seq x y z
N MET A 1 -0.54 -17.60 18.76
CA MET A 1 0.78 -16.96 18.93
C MET A 1 0.56 -15.45 18.76
N LYS A 2 0.99 -14.60 19.70
CA LYS A 2 0.86 -13.13 19.50
C LYS A 2 1.98 -12.70 18.53
N ASN A 3 1.63 -12.17 17.36
CA ASN A 3 2.58 -11.57 16.42
C ASN A 3 2.54 -10.04 16.53
N PHE A 4 3.48 -9.35 15.88
CA PHE A 4 3.56 -7.88 15.86
C PHE A 4 2.22 -7.20 15.49
N PHE A 5 1.52 -7.73 14.49
CA PHE A 5 0.24 -7.19 14.00
C PHE A 5 -0.90 -7.31 15.02
N ASN A 6 -0.86 -8.27 15.95
CA ASN A 6 -1.82 -8.32 17.06
C ASN A 6 -1.76 -7.03 17.92
N SER A 7 -0.59 -6.42 18.05
CA SER A 7 -0.40 -5.18 18.83
C SER A 7 -0.92 -3.91 18.12
N LEU A 8 -1.31 -4.03 16.85
CA LEU A 8 -1.74 -2.90 16.02
C LEU A 8 -3.27 -2.79 15.90
N GLN A 9 -4.03 -3.73 16.47
CA GLN A 9 -5.48 -3.81 16.28
C GLN A 9 -6.19 -2.51 16.72
N ASP A 10 -5.86 -1.99 17.90
CA ASP A 10 -6.49 -0.78 18.43
C ASP A 10 -5.71 0.52 18.11
N LYS A 11 -4.74 0.46 17.20
CA LYS A 11 -3.97 1.62 16.77
C LYS A 11 -4.54 2.24 15.51
N GLU A 12 -4.57 3.57 15.49
CA GLU A 12 -4.82 4.40 14.32
C GLU A 12 -3.59 5.28 14.10
N PHE A 13 -3.09 5.36 12.87
CA PHE A 13 -1.90 6.16 12.56
C PHE A 13 -2.26 7.52 11.96
N ILE A 14 -3.45 7.61 11.36
CA ILE A 14 -4.08 8.85 10.93
C ILE A 14 -5.48 8.90 11.54
N PHE A 15 -5.68 9.83 12.46
CA PHE A 15 -6.99 10.02 13.09
C PHE A 15 -7.83 11.01 12.28
N ALA A 16 -8.75 10.48 11.49
CA ALA A 16 -9.72 11.27 10.73
C ALA A 16 -11.12 10.66 10.89
N PRO A 17 -11.84 10.98 11.99
CA PRO A 17 -13.12 10.36 12.28
C PRO A 17 -14.12 10.65 11.15
N GLN A 18 -14.84 9.61 10.73
CA GLN A 18 -15.80 9.67 9.62
C GLN A 18 -15.23 10.16 8.28
N CYS A 19 -13.93 10.03 8.04
CA CYS A 19 -13.33 10.42 6.75
C CYS A 19 -13.97 9.71 5.55
N TYR A 20 -14.48 8.48 5.73
CA TYR A 20 -15.22 7.74 4.71
C TYR A 20 -16.54 8.43 4.28
N LYS A 21 -17.09 9.34 5.08
CA LYS A 21 -18.25 10.18 4.71
C LYS A 21 -17.84 11.43 3.91
N THR A 22 -16.54 11.72 3.88
CA THR A 22 -15.97 12.80 3.08
C THR A 22 -15.46 12.24 1.75
N CYS A 23 -15.23 13.09 0.75
CA CYS A 23 -14.64 12.70 -0.55
C CYS A 23 -15.27 11.45 -1.21
N ASN A 24 -16.59 11.28 -1.07
CA ASN A 24 -17.35 10.11 -1.55
C ASN A 24 -16.78 8.75 -1.08
N GLY A 25 -16.10 8.73 0.07
CA GLY A 25 -15.48 7.53 0.62
C GLY A 25 -14.36 6.96 -0.25
N GLY A 26 -13.66 7.77 -1.04
CA GLY A 26 -12.65 7.27 -1.99
C GLY A 26 -11.49 6.47 -1.39
N CYS A 27 -11.28 6.54 -0.07
CA CYS A 27 -10.36 5.66 0.65
C CYS A 27 -10.87 4.22 0.82
N CYS A 28 -12.18 4.00 0.72
CA CYS A 28 -12.86 2.72 0.89
C CYS A 28 -13.69 2.31 -0.33
N HIS A 29 -13.59 3.09 -1.41
CA HIS A 29 -14.32 2.93 -2.66
C HIS A 29 -13.41 3.23 -3.84
N ASN A 30 -13.40 2.38 -4.85
CA ASN A 30 -12.66 2.59 -6.08
C ASN A 30 -13.33 3.68 -6.94
N ILE A 31 -12.97 4.95 -6.69
CA ILE A 31 -13.51 6.11 -7.43
C ILE A 31 -13.14 6.13 -8.92
N HIS A 32 -12.16 5.32 -9.31
CA HIS A 32 -11.70 5.19 -10.69
C HIS A 32 -12.41 4.06 -11.44
N ALA A 33 -13.33 3.33 -10.79
CA ALA A 33 -14.07 2.22 -11.38
C ALA A 33 -14.79 2.56 -12.70
N GLN A 34 -15.24 3.81 -12.84
CA GLN A 34 -15.87 4.30 -14.07
C GLN A 34 -14.95 4.30 -15.29
N TYR A 35 -13.62 4.38 -15.09
CA TYR A 35 -12.63 4.42 -16.15
C TYR A 35 -12.08 3.03 -16.52
N PHE A 36 -12.37 2.00 -15.71
CA PHE A 36 -11.94 0.63 -16.00
C PHE A 36 -12.83 -0.05 -17.05
N LYS A 37 -12.22 -0.87 -17.91
CA LYS A 37 -12.93 -1.63 -18.94
C LYS A 37 -13.53 -2.91 -18.38
N PHE A 38 -12.80 -3.64 -17.54
CA PHE A 38 -13.19 -4.96 -17.04
C PHE A 38 -13.68 -4.92 -15.58
N ASN A 39 -12.88 -4.38 -14.66
CA ASN A 39 -13.17 -4.34 -13.24
C ASN A 39 -13.87 -3.03 -12.84
N LYS A 40 -15.16 -2.93 -13.18
CA LYS A 40 -16.03 -1.81 -12.77
C LYS A 40 -16.51 -1.90 -11.33
N SER A 41 -15.93 -2.79 -10.51
CA SER A 41 -16.29 -2.92 -9.11
C SER A 41 -15.82 -1.69 -8.33
N SER A 42 -16.71 -1.20 -7.48
CA SER A 42 -16.41 -0.19 -6.46
C SER A 42 -15.53 -0.70 -5.32
N ALA A 43 -15.34 -2.02 -5.22
CA ALA A 43 -14.54 -2.61 -4.15
C ALA A 43 -13.07 -2.23 -4.30
N VAL A 44 -12.41 -2.08 -3.15
CA VAL A 44 -10.96 -1.89 -3.07
C VAL A 44 -10.26 -3.23 -2.85
N ILE A 45 -9.02 -3.33 -3.33
CA ILE A 45 -8.14 -4.47 -3.03
C ILE A 45 -7.18 -4.05 -1.93
N LEU A 46 -7.18 -4.81 -0.84
CA LEU A 46 -6.37 -4.56 0.34
C LEU A 46 -5.21 -5.58 0.38
N PRO A 47 -3.98 -5.17 0.02
CA PRO A 47 -2.80 -6.01 0.19
C PRO A 47 -2.40 -6.06 1.67
N MET A 48 -2.05 -7.25 2.15
CA MET A 48 -1.61 -7.51 3.52
C MET A 48 -0.52 -8.57 3.51
N LEU A 49 0.39 -8.52 4.46
CA LEU A 49 1.27 -9.68 4.71
C LEU A 49 0.45 -10.85 5.27
N GLU A 50 0.89 -12.08 5.01
CA GLU A 50 0.22 -13.27 5.55
C GLU A 50 0.04 -13.21 7.08
N VAL A 51 1.07 -12.78 7.80
CA VAL A 51 1.03 -12.64 9.26
C VAL A 51 0.00 -11.62 9.74
N GLU A 52 -0.24 -10.56 8.97
CA GLU A 52 -1.27 -9.56 9.25
C GLU A 52 -2.65 -10.15 8.97
N TYR A 53 -2.84 -10.75 7.80
CA TYR A 53 -4.09 -11.37 7.38
C TYR A 53 -4.56 -12.42 8.39
N LEU A 54 -3.66 -13.32 8.80
CA LEU A 54 -3.95 -14.35 9.80
C LEU A 54 -4.27 -13.75 11.17
N SER A 55 -3.58 -12.66 11.56
CA SER A 55 -3.86 -11.96 12.83
C SER A 55 -5.28 -11.37 12.85
N LEU A 56 -5.70 -10.74 11.75
CA LEU A 56 -7.05 -10.18 11.61
C LEU A 56 -8.12 -11.29 11.59
N LYS A 57 -7.85 -12.40 10.89
CA LYS A 57 -8.74 -13.58 10.90
C LYS A 57 -8.92 -14.15 12.28
N GLN A 58 -7.82 -14.34 13.02
CA GLN A 58 -7.87 -14.84 14.39
C GLN A 58 -8.67 -13.92 15.32
N ALA A 59 -8.63 -12.61 15.07
CA ALA A 59 -9.38 -11.61 15.83
C ALA A 59 -10.86 -11.47 15.42
N GLY A 60 -11.35 -12.33 14.53
CA GLY A 60 -12.77 -12.38 14.15
C GLY A 60 -13.13 -11.53 12.94
N ASN A 61 -12.16 -11.12 12.11
CA ASN A 61 -12.45 -10.41 10.86
C ASN A 61 -13.08 -11.36 9.81
N THR A 62 -14.39 -11.22 9.60
CA THR A 62 -15.18 -12.01 8.65
C THR A 62 -15.26 -11.41 7.25
N TYR A 63 -14.95 -10.13 7.05
CA TYR A 63 -15.08 -9.48 5.73
C TYR A 63 -13.90 -9.71 4.79
N LEU A 64 -12.78 -10.27 5.28
CA LEU A 64 -11.61 -10.62 4.47
C LEU A 64 -11.62 -12.09 3.99
N GLU A 65 -12.76 -12.80 4.04
CA GLU A 65 -12.86 -14.28 3.85
C GLU A 65 -12.41 -14.86 2.50
N ASN A 66 -12.04 -14.04 1.53
CA ASN A 66 -11.59 -14.49 0.20
C ASN A 66 -10.28 -13.86 -0.25
N GLY A 67 -9.36 -13.60 0.69
CA GLY A 67 -8.02 -13.12 0.36
C GLY A 67 -7.29 -14.10 -0.55
N LYS A 68 -6.93 -13.66 -1.77
CA LYS A 68 -6.07 -14.45 -2.65
C LYS A 68 -4.62 -14.30 -2.22
N VAL A 69 -3.92 -15.41 -2.02
CA VAL A 69 -2.50 -15.41 -1.70
C VAL A 69 -1.67 -15.33 -2.98
N ASN A 70 -0.68 -14.45 -2.98
CA ASN A 70 0.41 -14.46 -3.95
C ASN A 70 1.72 -14.67 -3.18
N THR A 71 2.48 -15.68 -3.59
CA THR A 71 3.81 -15.97 -3.05
C THR A 71 4.84 -15.29 -3.94
N PHE A 72 5.67 -14.44 -3.33
CA PHE A 72 6.82 -13.82 -3.98
C PHE A 72 8.07 -14.57 -3.56
N THR A 73 8.81 -15.08 -4.54
CA THR A 73 10.08 -15.79 -4.32
C THR A 73 11.24 -14.87 -4.68
N LEU A 74 12.12 -14.65 -3.72
CA LEU A 74 13.37 -13.90 -3.87
C LEU A 74 14.43 -14.75 -4.61
N LYS A 75 15.50 -14.12 -5.09
CA LYS A 75 16.57 -14.83 -5.84
C LYS A 75 17.29 -15.87 -4.99
N ASN A 76 17.40 -15.62 -3.69
CA ASN A 76 17.94 -16.57 -2.72
C ASN A 76 16.95 -17.71 -2.34
N GLY A 77 15.79 -17.81 -2.99
CA GLY A 77 14.78 -18.84 -2.78
C GLY A 77 13.79 -18.54 -1.66
N LYS A 78 14.05 -17.52 -0.83
CA LYS A 78 13.17 -17.11 0.27
C LYS A 78 11.83 -16.63 -0.26
N LYS A 79 10.76 -16.97 0.45
CA LYS A 79 9.38 -16.68 0.02
C LYS A 79 8.68 -15.79 1.02
N ILE A 80 7.92 -14.81 0.52
CA ILE A 80 6.99 -14.02 1.30
C ILE A 80 5.59 -14.08 0.68
N ASN A 81 4.58 -14.30 1.53
CA ASN A 81 3.19 -14.39 1.12
C ASN A 81 2.48 -13.05 1.36
N ALA A 82 1.82 -12.53 0.33
CA ALA A 82 0.91 -11.40 0.46
C ALA A 82 -0.51 -11.82 0.09
N TYR A 83 -1.48 -11.43 0.91
CA TYR A 83 -2.90 -11.64 0.69
C TYR A 83 -3.51 -10.40 0.08
N PHE A 84 -4.32 -10.59 -0.95
CA PHE A 84 -5.08 -9.55 -1.62
C PHE A 84 -6.56 -9.81 -1.37
N ALA A 85 -7.14 -9.07 -0.42
CA ALA A 85 -8.54 -9.19 -0.06
C ALA A 85 -9.37 -8.11 -0.75
N LYS A 86 -10.49 -8.50 -1.35
CA LYS A 86 -11.50 -7.57 -1.85
C LYS A 86 -12.33 -7.04 -0.67
N CYS A 87 -12.50 -5.73 -0.57
CA CYS A 87 -13.35 -5.09 0.43
C CYS A 87 -14.37 -4.18 -0.25
N ASP A 88 -15.64 -4.40 0.05
CA ASP A 88 -16.81 -3.66 -0.46
C ASP A 88 -17.64 -3.04 0.66
N LEU A 89 -17.06 -2.92 1.87
CA LEU A 89 -17.74 -2.35 3.03
C LEU A 89 -17.97 -0.84 2.93
N ASN A 90 -17.33 -0.14 1.97
CA ASN A 90 -17.51 1.30 1.74
C ASN A 90 -17.38 2.16 3.02
N GLY A 91 -16.45 1.80 3.92
CA GLY A 91 -16.20 2.52 5.17
C GLY A 91 -17.09 2.11 6.35
N LEU A 92 -18.01 1.16 6.17
CA LEU A 92 -18.90 0.64 7.23
C LEU A 92 -18.27 -0.52 8.01
N CYS A 93 -16.94 -0.53 8.15
CA CYS A 93 -16.22 -1.58 8.86
C CYS A 93 -16.57 -1.59 10.35
N ASN A 94 -17.03 -2.73 10.85
CA ASN A 94 -17.35 -2.92 12.27
C ASN A 94 -16.84 -4.29 12.78
N PRO A 95 -16.02 -4.33 13.84
CA PRO A 95 -15.38 -3.19 14.51
C PRO A 95 -14.28 -2.54 13.66
N HIS A 96 -14.07 -1.24 13.86
CA HIS A 96 -13.09 -0.44 13.11
C HIS A 96 -11.63 -0.84 13.42
N SER A 97 -11.38 -1.43 14.59
CA SER A 97 -10.07 -1.94 15.02
C SER A 97 -9.57 -3.11 14.16
N LEU A 98 -10.48 -3.87 13.53
CA LEU A 98 -10.12 -5.00 12.69
C LEU A 98 -9.77 -4.63 11.24
N ARG A 99 -9.65 -3.34 10.93
CA ARG A 99 -9.22 -2.91 9.60
C ARG A 99 -7.74 -3.26 9.36
N PRO A 100 -7.38 -3.63 8.11
CA PRO A 100 -5.98 -3.77 7.70
C PRO A 100 -5.16 -2.51 7.94
N LEU A 101 -3.85 -2.70 8.11
CA LEU A 101 -2.87 -1.66 8.37
C LEU A 101 -2.88 -0.58 7.29
N ILE A 102 -3.03 -0.95 6.01
CA ILE A 102 -3.14 0.03 4.91
C ILE A 102 -4.31 1.00 5.13
N CYS A 103 -5.44 0.54 5.66
CA CYS A 103 -6.60 1.38 5.96
C CYS A 103 -6.38 2.29 7.19
N LYS A 104 -5.44 1.94 8.06
CA LYS A 104 -5.04 2.73 9.24
C LYS A 104 -3.96 3.77 8.92
N LEU A 105 -3.24 3.56 7.82
CA LEU A 105 -2.19 4.43 7.28
C LEU A 105 -2.70 5.40 6.22
N TYR A 106 -3.77 5.07 5.50
CA TYR A 106 -4.27 5.88 4.38
C TYR A 106 -4.49 7.37 4.74
N PRO A 107 -3.99 8.33 3.93
CA PRO A 107 -3.48 8.17 2.55
C PRO A 107 -1.97 7.98 2.40
N TYR A 108 -1.21 7.80 3.48
CA TYR A 108 0.25 7.81 3.42
C TYR A 108 0.90 6.61 4.15
N TYR A 109 2.06 6.19 3.70
CA TYR A 109 2.97 5.36 4.51
C TYR A 109 4.27 6.13 4.78
N PRO A 110 5.00 5.81 5.87
CA PRO A 110 6.25 6.48 6.19
C PRO A 110 7.36 6.06 5.21
N GLN A 111 8.03 7.04 4.64
CA GLN A 111 9.31 6.82 3.95
C GLN A 111 10.40 6.68 5.00
N VAL A 112 11.24 5.64 4.89
CA VAL A 112 12.26 5.34 5.90
C VAL A 112 13.60 4.98 5.29
N ASP A 113 14.67 5.14 6.06
CA ASP A 113 15.96 4.49 5.77
C ASP A 113 15.98 3.02 6.26
N TYR A 114 17.12 2.35 6.14
CA TYR A 114 17.29 0.95 6.58
C TYR A 114 17.34 0.80 8.11
N ASP A 115 17.39 1.90 8.87
CA ASP A 115 17.37 1.92 10.32
C ASP A 115 15.97 2.28 10.87
N GLY A 116 15.02 2.54 9.99
CA GLY A 116 13.66 2.96 10.36
C GLY A 116 13.55 4.45 10.70
N ASN A 117 14.57 5.26 10.42
CA ASN A 117 14.47 6.71 10.60
C ASN A 117 13.47 7.29 9.59
N PHE A 118 12.66 8.24 10.04
CA PHE A 118 11.63 8.85 9.22
C PHE A 118 12.25 9.87 8.27
N LEU A 119 12.00 9.68 6.97
CA LEU A 119 12.46 10.58 5.91
C LEU A 119 11.33 11.43 5.33
N GLY A 120 10.08 11.05 5.58
CA GLY A 120 8.90 11.73 5.06
C GLY A 120 7.75 10.77 4.84
N VAL A 121 6.85 11.13 3.91
CA VAL A 121 5.64 10.34 3.60
C VAL A 121 5.48 10.13 2.10
N LYS A 122 4.95 8.96 1.75
CA LYS A 122 4.64 8.54 0.37
C LYS A 122 3.17 8.07 0.28
N PRO A 123 2.48 8.25 -0.86
CA PRO A 123 1.09 7.83 -1.01
C PRO A 123 0.93 6.31 -0.87
N CYS A 124 -0.08 5.84 -0.13
CA CYS A 124 -0.22 4.40 0.11
C CYS A 124 -1.12 3.66 -0.90
N ALA A 125 -1.95 4.37 -1.66
CA ALA A 125 -2.76 3.75 -2.71
C ALA A 125 -2.06 3.88 -4.07
N LEU A 126 -2.15 2.82 -4.87
CA LEU A 126 -1.36 2.66 -6.10
C LEU A 126 -1.54 3.82 -7.09
N PHE A 127 -2.75 4.37 -7.21
CA PHE A 127 -3.03 5.45 -8.15
C PHE A 127 -2.82 6.84 -7.56
N ASP A 128 -2.72 6.96 -6.23
CA ASP A 128 -2.46 8.24 -5.56
C ASP A 128 -1.04 8.76 -5.91
N ILE A 129 -0.15 7.88 -6.39
CA ILE A 129 1.21 8.22 -6.84
C ILE A 129 1.24 9.09 -8.10
N PHE A 130 0.13 9.15 -8.84
CA PHE A 130 -0.05 9.93 -10.06
C PHE A 130 -0.77 11.26 -9.80
N TYR A 131 -0.91 11.67 -8.53
CA TYR A 131 -1.30 13.03 -8.21
C TYR A 131 -0.05 13.89 -8.00
N LYS A 132 0.01 15.03 -8.69
CA LYS A 132 1.10 16.01 -8.57
C LYS A 132 0.94 16.86 -7.33
N ASP A 133 -0.28 17.32 -7.11
CA ASP A 133 -0.62 18.24 -6.03
C ASP A 133 -1.58 17.56 -5.05
N ALA A 134 -1.18 17.54 -3.78
CA ALA A 134 -2.02 17.03 -2.72
C ALA A 134 -3.37 17.76 -2.69
N GLN A 135 -3.42 19.08 -2.94
CA GLN A 135 -4.67 19.86 -2.95
C GLN A 135 -5.65 19.46 -4.06
N LYS A 136 -5.17 18.79 -5.10
CA LYS A 136 -5.99 18.29 -6.22
C LYS A 136 -6.44 16.84 -6.04
N HIS A 137 -5.93 16.19 -5.01
CA HIS A 137 -6.30 14.84 -4.66
C HIS A 137 -7.75 14.80 -4.12
N TYR A 138 -8.48 13.73 -4.40
CA TYR A 138 -9.87 13.57 -3.96
C TYR A 138 -9.97 13.46 -2.43
N CYS A 139 -9.04 12.74 -1.79
CA CYS A 139 -9.02 12.62 -0.34
C CYS A 139 -8.55 13.92 0.33
N THR A 140 -9.43 14.55 1.09
CA THR A 140 -9.17 15.81 1.81
C THR A 140 -8.13 15.69 2.93
N ILE A 141 -7.80 14.49 3.39
CA ILE A 141 -6.70 14.29 4.36
C ILE A 141 -5.36 14.66 3.74
N THR A 142 -5.17 14.37 2.45
CA THR A 142 -3.92 14.72 1.74
C THR A 142 -3.68 16.23 1.73
N HIS A 143 -4.74 17.05 1.77
CA HIS A 143 -4.65 18.52 1.77
C HIS A 143 -4.01 19.05 3.04
N ARG A 144 -3.94 18.23 4.09
CA ARG A 144 -3.36 18.56 5.39
C ARG A 144 -1.89 18.20 5.52
N LYS A 145 -1.21 17.82 4.42
CA LYS A 145 0.23 17.49 4.44
C LYS A 145 1.08 18.73 4.71
N ASN A 146 1.12 19.14 5.97
CA ASN A 146 1.91 20.23 6.53
C ASN A 146 2.86 19.68 7.61
N ASP A 147 3.71 20.55 8.17
CA ASP A 147 4.72 20.13 9.15
C ASP A 147 4.13 19.53 10.43
N GLU A 148 2.94 19.97 10.84
CA GLU A 148 2.23 19.44 12.01
C GLU A 148 1.78 18.00 11.76
N PHE A 149 1.12 17.76 10.63
CA PHE A 149 0.74 16.41 10.19
C PHE A 149 1.95 15.47 10.08
N LEU A 150 3.06 15.94 9.51
CA LEU A 150 4.26 15.13 9.38
C LEU A 150 4.85 14.73 10.74
N LYS A 151 4.86 15.64 11.72
CA LYS A 151 5.31 15.34 13.09
C LYS A 151 4.40 14.35 13.80
N GLU A 152 3.08 14.54 13.71
CA GLU A 152 2.11 13.60 14.29
C GLU A 152 2.25 12.21 13.67
N PHE A 153 2.40 12.15 12.34
CA PHE A 153 2.53 10.89 11.62
C PHE A 153 3.87 10.21 11.90
N GLU A 154 4.96 10.96 12.01
CA GLU A 154 6.26 10.43 12.43
C GLU A 154 6.16 9.77 13.81
N GLN A 155 5.50 10.43 14.76
CA GLN A 155 5.31 9.93 16.13
C GLN A 155 4.40 8.70 16.16
N SER A 156 3.24 8.77 15.50
CA SER A 156 2.26 7.67 15.53
C SER A 156 2.81 6.40 14.87
N THR A 157 3.58 6.54 13.78
CA THR A 157 4.14 5.41 13.03
C THR A 157 5.44 4.84 13.60
N GLN A 158 5.98 5.39 14.71
CA GLN A 158 7.25 4.94 15.28
C GLN A 158 7.27 3.43 15.58
N VAL A 159 6.14 2.87 16.04
CA VAL A 159 6.01 1.43 16.31
C VAL A 159 6.15 0.59 15.03
N LEU A 160 5.68 1.08 13.89
CA LEU A 160 5.84 0.41 12.60
C LEU A 160 7.29 0.50 12.14
N ARG A 161 7.87 1.71 12.21
CA ARG A 161 9.23 1.95 11.70
C ARG A 161 10.33 1.21 12.46
N LYS A 162 10.05 0.75 13.67
CA LYS A 162 10.96 -0.08 14.47
C LYS A 162 10.91 -1.58 14.15
N GLU A 163 9.88 -2.04 13.44
CA GLU A 163 9.74 -3.45 13.08
C GLU A 163 10.37 -3.72 11.71
N PRO A 164 11.39 -4.59 11.58
CA PRO A 164 12.13 -4.75 10.33
C PRO A 164 11.29 -5.19 9.13
N ILE A 165 10.26 -6.01 9.35
CA ILE A 165 9.37 -6.40 8.25
C ILE A 165 8.57 -5.21 7.71
N MET A 166 8.27 -4.22 8.56
CA MET A 166 7.62 -3.00 8.09
C MET A 166 8.60 -2.10 7.34
N ILE A 167 9.88 -2.03 7.76
CA ILE A 167 10.93 -1.33 6.99
C ILE A 167 11.04 -1.96 5.59
N PHE A 168 11.07 -3.29 5.50
CA PHE A 168 11.03 -4.02 4.22
C PHE A 168 9.81 -3.63 3.39
N VAL A 169 8.60 -3.67 3.96
CA VAL A 169 7.38 -3.28 3.24
C VAL A 169 7.46 -1.85 2.71
N PHE A 170 7.87 -0.87 3.53
CA PHE A 170 7.97 0.52 3.09
C PHE A 170 8.98 0.70 1.96
N LYS A 171 10.17 0.07 2.08
CA LYS A 171 11.18 0.08 1.02
C LYS A 171 10.69 -0.58 -0.27
N VAL A 172 9.99 -1.72 -0.17
CA VAL A 172 9.42 -2.42 -1.32
C VAL A 172 8.34 -1.58 -2.01
N LEU A 173 7.50 -0.88 -1.25
CA LEU A 173 6.50 0.02 -1.81
C LEU A 173 7.17 1.13 -2.63
N GLU A 174 8.28 1.72 -2.16
CA GLU A 174 9.04 2.71 -2.94
C GLU A 174 9.50 2.13 -4.29
N VAL A 175 9.99 0.89 -4.31
CA VAL A 175 10.39 0.21 -5.56
C VAL A 175 9.20 -0.03 -6.49
N VAL A 176 8.06 -0.45 -5.94
CA VAL A 176 6.80 -0.65 -6.70
C VAL A 176 6.37 0.67 -7.35
N GLU A 177 6.38 1.78 -6.61
CA GLU A 177 6.03 3.09 -7.13
C GLU A 177 6.96 3.56 -8.25
N GLU A 178 8.27 3.48 -8.03
CA GLU A 178 9.28 3.88 -9.00
C GLU A 178 9.15 3.09 -10.30
N THR A 179 8.99 1.77 -10.17
CA THR A 179 8.83 0.88 -11.33
C THR A 179 7.54 1.17 -12.08
N LEU A 180 6.43 1.42 -11.38
CA LEU A 180 5.17 1.75 -12.04
C LEU A 180 5.21 3.10 -12.75
N LYS A 181 5.85 4.12 -12.13
CA LYS A 181 6.06 5.43 -12.74
C LYS A 181 6.92 5.34 -13.99
N GLN A 182 8.03 4.58 -13.93
CA GLN A 182 8.89 4.37 -15.09
C GLN A 182 8.14 3.64 -16.21
N TYR A 183 7.42 2.55 -15.90
CA TYR A 183 6.65 1.81 -16.88
C TYR A 183 5.58 2.67 -17.57
N THR A 184 4.95 3.56 -16.80
CA THR A 184 3.98 4.53 -17.33
C THR A 184 4.67 5.58 -18.20
N TYR A 185 5.84 6.09 -17.79
CA TYR A 185 6.64 7.02 -18.58
C TYR A 185 7.07 6.40 -19.92
N ASP A 186 7.55 5.16 -19.90
CA ASP A 186 8.01 4.46 -21.11
C ASP A 186 6.87 4.25 -22.11
N HIS A 187 5.63 4.07 -21.63
CA HIS A 187 4.45 3.95 -22.48
C HIS A 187 4.02 5.30 -23.09
N TYR A 188 3.97 6.37 -22.28
CA TYR A 188 3.42 7.66 -22.71
C TYR A 188 4.47 8.66 -23.22
N GLY A 189 5.76 8.40 -23.01
CA GLY A 189 6.86 9.32 -23.30
C GLY A 189 6.87 10.59 -22.45
N LYS A 190 6.06 10.64 -21.38
CA LYS A 190 5.94 11.80 -20.47
C LYS A 190 5.50 11.35 -19.08
N VAL A 191 5.75 12.20 -18.09
CA VAL A 191 5.18 12.02 -16.75
C VAL A 191 3.68 12.28 -16.82
N ILE A 192 2.89 11.39 -16.20
CA ILE A 192 1.43 11.46 -16.17
C ILE A 192 0.96 11.90 -14.80
N TYR A 193 0.02 12.86 -14.78
CA TYR A 193 -0.68 13.29 -13.58
C TYR A 193 -2.19 13.23 -13.82
N LEU A 194 -2.93 12.56 -12.92
CA LEU A 194 -4.35 12.28 -13.08
C LEU A 194 -5.20 13.55 -13.15
N GLU A 195 -4.78 14.63 -12.50
CA GLU A 195 -5.45 15.92 -12.54
C GLU A 195 -5.20 16.71 -13.84
N GLU A 196 -4.19 16.33 -14.63
CA GLU A 196 -3.84 16.98 -15.90
C GLU A 196 -4.48 16.25 -17.09
N LEU A 197 -5.00 15.04 -16.90
CA LEU A 197 -5.68 14.26 -17.93
C LEU A 197 -7.12 14.73 -18.16
N THR A 198 -7.50 14.84 -19.43
CA THR A 198 -8.90 14.96 -19.87
C THR A 198 -9.71 13.71 -19.49
N HIS A 199 -11.03 13.80 -19.63
CA HIS A 199 -11.92 12.65 -19.35
C HIS A 199 -11.61 11.45 -20.25
N GLU A 200 -11.32 11.68 -21.53
CA GLU A 200 -10.99 10.62 -22.50
C GLU A 200 -9.61 10.00 -22.22
N GLU A 201 -8.61 10.82 -21.91
CA GLU A 201 -7.27 10.33 -21.56
C GLU A 201 -7.27 9.47 -20.29
N LYS A 202 -8.20 9.71 -19.35
CA LYS A 202 -8.36 8.84 -18.17
C LYS A 202 -8.79 7.43 -18.56
N PHE A 203 -9.67 7.25 -19.54
CA PHE A 203 -10.05 5.91 -20.00
C PHE A 203 -8.86 5.15 -20.59
N ASP A 204 -8.02 5.83 -21.36
CA ASP A 204 -6.80 5.23 -21.91
C ASP A 204 -5.83 4.84 -20.79
N PHE A 205 -5.53 5.78 -19.89
CA PHE A 205 -4.67 5.56 -18.73
C PHE A 205 -5.12 4.38 -17.88
N PHE A 206 -6.39 4.36 -17.46
CA PHE A 206 -6.90 3.30 -16.59
C PHE A 206 -7.03 1.96 -17.33
N ALA A 207 -7.26 1.93 -18.65
CA ALA A 207 -7.21 0.69 -19.42
C ALA A 207 -5.79 0.11 -19.48
N PHE A 208 -4.76 0.95 -19.68
CA PHE A 208 -3.37 0.55 -19.62
C PHE A 208 -2.99 0.01 -18.23
N GLN A 209 -3.36 0.74 -17.16
CA GLN A 209 -3.11 0.30 -15.79
C GLN A 209 -3.86 -0.99 -15.42
N GLU A 210 -5.08 -1.16 -15.93
CA GLU A 210 -5.87 -2.38 -15.72
C GLU A 210 -5.16 -3.61 -16.32
N ILE A 211 -4.65 -3.50 -17.56
CA ILE A 211 -3.85 -4.56 -18.18
C ILE A 211 -2.60 -4.84 -17.34
N ASN A 212 -1.91 -3.81 -16.86
CA ASN A 212 -0.75 -3.99 -15.99
C ASN A 212 -1.13 -4.69 -14.68
N SER A 213 -2.27 -4.38 -14.06
CA SER A 213 -2.72 -5.04 -12.82
C SER A 213 -3.02 -6.53 -13.00
N MET A 214 -3.45 -6.94 -14.21
CA MET A 214 -3.73 -8.33 -14.55
C MET A 214 -2.47 -9.11 -14.92
N THR A 215 -1.53 -8.46 -15.61
CA THR A 215 -0.33 -9.11 -16.15
C THR A 215 0.88 -8.96 -15.25
N MET A 216 0.90 -7.94 -14.39
CA MET A 216 2.04 -7.49 -13.59
C MET A 216 3.27 -7.15 -14.44
N GLN A 217 3.07 -6.77 -15.71
CA GLN A 217 4.15 -6.59 -16.69
C GLN A 217 5.21 -5.58 -16.23
N ALA A 218 4.81 -4.48 -15.57
CA ALA A 218 5.74 -3.49 -15.03
C ALA A 218 6.80 -4.10 -14.10
N TYR A 219 6.48 -5.19 -13.40
CA TYR A 219 7.31 -5.78 -12.36
C TYR A 219 8.05 -7.04 -12.83
N ARG A 220 7.80 -7.52 -14.06
CA ARG A 220 8.46 -8.69 -14.65
C ARG A 220 9.80 -8.33 -15.29
N ASN A 221 10.71 -7.77 -14.50
CA ASN A 221 12.05 -7.44 -14.96
C ASN A 221 13.10 -7.65 -13.87
N GLU A 222 14.32 -7.99 -14.28
CA GLU A 222 15.44 -8.27 -13.37
C GLU A 222 15.73 -7.10 -12.43
N LYS A 223 15.69 -5.85 -12.93
CA LYS A 223 15.94 -4.66 -12.12
C LYS A 223 14.97 -4.53 -10.94
N PHE A 224 13.69 -4.88 -11.13
CA PHE A 224 12.72 -4.91 -10.04
C PHE A 224 13.09 -5.99 -9.03
N ILE A 225 13.35 -7.22 -9.49
CA ILE A 225 13.70 -8.36 -8.63
C ILE A 225 14.99 -8.08 -7.83
N ASP A 226 16.02 -7.54 -8.49
CA ASP A 226 17.30 -7.16 -7.89
C ASP A 226 17.11 -6.15 -6.77
N LYS A 227 16.34 -5.08 -6.99
CA LYS A 227 16.06 -4.09 -5.95
C LYS A 227 15.39 -4.70 -4.72
N ILE A 228 14.44 -5.63 -4.91
CA ILE A 228 13.77 -6.31 -3.79
C ILE A 228 14.75 -7.23 -3.05
N GLN A 229 15.62 -7.95 -3.79
CA GLN A 229 16.67 -8.78 -3.22
C GLN A 229 17.66 -7.93 -2.41
N ASP A 230 18.12 -6.80 -2.94
CA ASP A 230 19.04 -5.89 -2.25
C ASP A 230 18.44 -5.38 -0.94
N ILE A 231 17.14 -5.02 -0.93
CA ILE A 231 16.44 -4.61 0.29
C ILE A 231 16.43 -5.76 1.31
N TYR A 232 16.13 -6.99 0.85
CA TYR A 232 16.15 -8.17 1.71
C TYR A 232 17.54 -8.38 2.32
N ASP A 233 18.59 -8.42 1.51
CA ASP A 233 19.96 -8.71 1.95
C ASP A 233 20.46 -7.66 2.95
N ASN A 234 20.13 -6.38 2.72
CA ASN A 234 20.46 -5.31 3.65
C ASN A 234 19.78 -5.47 5.00
N LEU A 235 18.50 -5.86 5.02
CA LEU A 235 17.74 -6.03 6.26
C LEU A 235 18.07 -7.35 6.96
N GLU A 236 18.39 -8.42 6.23
CA GLU A 236 18.90 -9.68 6.79
C GLU A 236 20.24 -9.45 7.49
N MET A 237 21.18 -8.77 6.85
CA MET A 237 22.47 -8.43 7.46
C MET A 237 22.31 -7.60 8.74
N ARG A 238 21.34 -6.68 8.76
CA ARG A 238 21.17 -5.70 9.85
C ARG A 238 20.34 -6.24 11.02
N TYR A 239 19.30 -7.03 10.74
CA TYR A 239 18.31 -7.47 11.74
C TYR A 239 18.23 -8.98 11.94
N GLN A 240 18.90 -9.77 11.09
CA GLN A 240 19.04 -11.23 11.24
C GLN A 240 17.70 -11.93 11.48
N GLU A 241 17.61 -12.83 12.46
CA GLU A 241 16.41 -13.61 12.81
C GLU A 241 15.18 -12.75 13.10
N HIS A 242 15.37 -11.51 13.59
CA HIS A 242 14.25 -10.62 13.86
C HIS A 242 13.49 -10.24 12.57
N PHE A 243 14.20 -10.22 11.43
CA PHE A 243 13.65 -9.99 10.10
C PHE A 243 13.35 -11.30 9.35
N THR A 244 14.26 -12.26 9.34
CA THR A 244 14.13 -13.45 8.47
C THR A 244 12.99 -14.38 8.87
N LYS A 245 12.50 -14.33 10.12
CA LYS A 245 11.35 -15.11 10.62
C LYS A 245 10.04 -14.91 9.84
N TYR A 246 9.95 -13.87 9.01
CA TYR A 246 8.78 -13.56 8.18
C TYR A 246 8.83 -14.20 6.79
N PHE A 247 9.92 -14.91 6.47
CA PHE A 247 10.15 -15.53 5.17
C PHE A 247 10.20 -17.05 5.31
N ASN A 248 9.62 -17.75 4.35
CA ASN A 248 9.68 -19.19 4.25
C ASN A 248 10.87 -19.62 3.37
N ASP A 249 11.37 -20.83 3.60
CA ASP A 249 12.34 -21.49 2.71
C ASP A 249 11.68 -22.04 1.41
#